data_AF-A0A943XB31-F1
#
_entry.id   AF-A0A943XB31-F1
#
_cell.length_a   1.000
_cell.length_b   1.000
_cell.length_c   1.000
_cell.angle_alpha   90.00
_cell.angle_beta   90.00
_cell.angle_gamma   90.00
#
_symmetry.space_group_name_H-M   'P 1'
#
loop_
_entity.id
_entity.type
_entity.pdbx_description
1 polymer ?
#
loop_
_entity_poly.entity_id
_entity_poly.type
_entity_poly.pdbx_seq_one_letter_code
_entity_poly.pdbx_strand_id
1 'polypeptide(L)'
;MNTDTMKYGMIAAMAGLTSCGDLQGNSQNAPSTINEKETVVTNANGTITRTKRSEREIKDADGNVVGHETSVYSETLPADAPASQEKGELKIPKDKTAGPEALTSEKTVEKSANDSFLGLKFGEVPAGAEKAEDVPGETALKMIKFTPEKKLKGFDEYFAFVSPKTRKLVKVCACAREEIAPDSFGRRHYLVEALESRYGVPARLASWIRPLYVLDIAPNRGVSICLSNASSDYETVITAWDDEAARLAASELREMRDEAFRKAVEERADAVKEAAGAF
;
A
#
# COMPACT_ATOMS: atom_id res chain seq x y z
N MET A 1 -25.91 2.93 -23.95
CA MET A 1 -25.03 3.15 -22.79
C MET A 1 -24.02 2.01 -22.77
N ASN A 2 -22.74 2.29 -22.96
CA ASN A 2 -21.69 1.26 -23.11
C ASN A 2 -21.38 0.60 -21.75
N THR A 3 -21.32 -0.73 -21.77
CA THR A 3 -21.02 -1.60 -20.61
C THR A 3 -19.55 -1.58 -20.20
N ASP A 4 -18.66 -0.99 -21.00
CA ASP A 4 -17.23 -0.85 -20.65
C ASP A 4 -16.95 0.24 -19.60
N THR A 5 -17.90 1.15 -19.39
CA THR A 5 -17.67 2.37 -18.59
C THR A 5 -17.86 2.19 -17.08
N MET A 6 -18.62 1.19 -16.59
CA MET A 6 -18.73 0.94 -15.13
C MET A 6 -17.53 0.19 -14.53
N LYS A 7 -16.61 -0.32 -15.37
CA LYS A 7 -15.55 -1.28 -15.01
C LYS A 7 -14.40 -0.68 -14.19
N TYR A 8 -14.18 0.64 -14.30
CA TYR A 8 -12.95 1.28 -13.79
C TYR A 8 -13.09 1.96 -12.43
N GLY A 9 -14.31 2.16 -11.92
CA GLY A 9 -14.54 2.85 -10.64
C GLY A 9 -14.09 2.06 -9.41
N MET A 10 -14.11 0.72 -9.47
CA MET A 10 -13.76 -0.13 -8.31
C MET A 10 -12.25 -0.25 -8.10
N ILE A 11 -11.45 -0.25 -9.19
CA ILE A 11 -9.97 -0.22 -9.12
C ILE A 11 -9.49 1.07 -8.46
N ALA A 12 -10.24 2.15 -8.67
CA ALA A 12 -9.96 3.47 -8.14
C ALA A 12 -10.14 3.53 -6.60
N ALA A 13 -11.19 2.90 -6.06
CA ALA A 13 -11.56 2.89 -4.65
C ALA A 13 -10.71 2.01 -3.71
N MET A 14 -9.84 1.12 -4.21
CA MET A 14 -9.08 0.20 -3.34
C MET A 14 -7.98 0.88 -2.50
N ALA A 15 -7.71 2.16 -2.73
CA ALA A 15 -6.82 2.97 -1.87
C ALA A 15 -7.57 3.65 -0.71
N GLY A 16 -8.91 3.57 -0.64
CA GLY A 16 -9.75 4.30 0.32
C GLY A 16 -10.32 3.51 1.50
N LEU A 17 -9.98 2.22 1.66
CA LEU A 17 -10.48 1.39 2.77
C LEU A 17 -9.51 1.39 3.96
N THR A 18 -9.43 2.52 4.66
CA THR A 18 -8.98 2.59 6.06
C THR A 18 -10.15 3.02 6.93
N SER A 19 -11.02 2.08 7.30
CA SER A 19 -12.01 2.30 8.37
C SER A 19 -12.64 1.00 8.88
N CYS A 20 -12.49 0.81 10.19
CA CYS A 20 -13.33 0.08 11.16
C CYS A 20 -13.28 -1.45 11.25
N GLY A 21 -12.95 -1.91 12.47
CA GLY A 21 -13.62 -3.07 13.08
C GLY A 21 -12.77 -3.90 14.02
N ASP A 22 -12.59 -3.45 15.27
CA ASP A 22 -12.26 -4.35 16.40
C ASP A 22 -13.37 -5.39 16.55
N LEU A 23 -13.06 -6.68 16.38
CA LEU A 23 -13.87 -7.78 16.91
C LEU A 23 -12.97 -8.92 17.39
N GLN A 24 -12.99 -9.11 18.72
CA GLN A 24 -12.48 -10.27 19.43
C GLN A 24 -13.21 -11.54 18.95
N GLY A 25 -12.45 -12.51 18.46
CA GLY A 25 -12.91 -13.87 18.16
C GLY A 25 -12.21 -14.87 19.09
N ASN A 26 -12.99 -15.42 20.01
CA ASN A 26 -12.57 -16.32 21.09
C ASN A 26 -12.29 -17.74 20.54
N SER A 27 -11.06 -18.26 20.65
CA SER A 27 -10.79 -19.70 20.46
C SER A 27 -10.17 -20.28 21.74
N GLN A 28 -11.02 -20.81 22.61
CA GLN A 28 -10.60 -21.57 23.77
C GLN A 28 -10.21 -23.01 23.37
N ASN A 29 -9.08 -23.44 23.94
CA ASN A 29 -8.72 -24.80 24.34
C ASN A 29 -8.27 -25.80 23.27
N ALA A 30 -7.03 -25.60 22.79
CA ALA A 30 -6.11 -26.72 22.51
C ALA A 30 -4.91 -26.60 23.48
N PRO A 31 -4.43 -27.71 24.09
CA PRO A 31 -3.22 -27.68 24.91
C PRO A 31 -2.04 -27.25 24.04
N SER A 32 -1.38 -26.16 24.42
CA SER A 32 -0.24 -25.63 23.68
C SER A 32 0.89 -25.21 24.61
N THR A 33 2.13 -25.35 24.13
CA THR A 33 3.32 -24.83 24.82
C THR A 33 3.77 -23.58 24.08
N ILE A 34 3.97 -22.47 24.80
CA ILE A 34 4.34 -21.17 24.23
C ILE A 34 5.76 -20.83 24.68
N ASN A 35 6.66 -20.67 23.71
CA ASN A 35 8.01 -20.17 23.91
C ASN A 35 8.07 -18.72 23.42
N GLU A 36 8.32 -17.78 24.33
CA GLU A 36 8.46 -16.37 23.99
C GLU A 36 9.92 -15.94 24.04
N LYS A 37 10.36 -15.22 23.01
CA LYS A 37 11.68 -14.61 22.94
C LYS A 37 11.55 -13.15 22.55
N GLU A 38 12.01 -12.27 23.42
CA GLU A 38 12.09 -10.84 23.14
C GLU A 38 13.52 -10.45 22.73
N THR A 39 13.64 -9.63 21.69
CA THR A 39 14.90 -9.06 21.22
C THR A 39 14.75 -7.55 21.11
N VAL A 40 15.64 -6.80 21.73
CA VAL A 40 15.66 -5.33 21.69
C VAL A 40 16.92 -4.89 20.94
N VAL A 41 16.76 -4.10 19.89
CA VAL A 41 17.85 -3.57 19.06
C VAL A 41 17.78 -2.05 19.04
N THR A 42 18.90 -1.41 19.36
CA THR A 42 19.06 0.05 19.20
C THR A 42 19.71 0.32 17.85
N ASN A 43 19.00 1.02 16.97
CA ASN A 43 19.44 1.31 15.61
C ASN A 43 20.39 2.53 15.58
N ALA A 44 21.21 2.63 14.53
CA ALA A 44 22.18 3.72 14.36
C ALA A 44 21.54 5.12 14.24
N ASN A 45 20.24 5.19 13.94
CA ASN A 45 19.44 6.42 13.89
C ASN A 45 18.80 6.79 15.25
N GLY A 46 19.16 6.09 16.32
CA GLY A 46 18.66 6.36 17.67
C GLY A 46 17.24 5.84 17.95
N THR A 47 16.66 4.99 17.11
CA THR A 47 15.40 4.32 17.44
C THR A 47 15.62 2.99 18.17
N ILE A 48 14.66 2.57 18.97
CA ILE A 48 14.67 1.27 19.64
C ILE A 48 13.60 0.40 18.98
N THR A 49 14.02 -0.71 18.39
CA THR A 49 13.11 -1.73 17.86
C THR A 49 13.03 -2.88 18.85
N ARG A 50 11.83 -3.14 19.39
CA ARG A 50 11.53 -4.33 20.18
C ARG A 50 10.85 -5.34 19.27
N THR A 51 11.39 -6.55 19.22
CA THR A 51 10.83 -7.68 18.49
C THR A 51 10.46 -8.76 19.49
N LYS A 52 9.17 -9.06 19.64
CA LYS A 52 8.68 -10.17 20.43
C LYS A 52 8.28 -11.30 19.48
N ARG A 53 8.96 -12.43 19.58
CA ARG A 53 8.63 -13.66 18.87
C ARG A 53 7.98 -14.63 19.85
N SER A 54 6.78 -15.10 19.53
CA SER A 54 6.09 -16.15 20.26
C SER A 54 5.93 -17.35 19.33
N GLU A 55 6.43 -18.49 19.78
CA GLU A 55 6.28 -19.76 19.11
C GLU A 55 5.34 -20.63 19.95
N ARG A 56 4.19 -20.98 19.37
CA ARG A 56 3.22 -21.88 19.97
C ARG A 56 3.28 -23.22 19.26
N GLU A 57 3.48 -24.28 20.02
CA GLU A 57 3.37 -25.66 19.57
C GLU A 57 1.95 -26.16 19.86
N ILE A 58 1.22 -26.57 18.82
CA ILE A 58 -0.15 -27.08 18.91
C ILE A 58 -0.08 -28.60 18.90
N LYS A 59 -0.66 -29.24 19.93
CA LYS A 59 -0.70 -30.70 20.07
C LYS A 59 -2.12 -31.24 19.90
N ASP A 60 -2.23 -32.43 19.32
CA ASP A 60 -3.48 -33.18 19.29
C ASP A 60 -3.81 -33.79 20.67
N ALA A 61 -4.97 -34.43 20.76
CA ALA A 61 -5.45 -35.09 21.98
C ALA A 61 -4.53 -36.24 22.46
N ASP A 62 -3.69 -36.77 21.58
CA ASP A 62 -2.74 -37.84 21.86
C ASP A 62 -1.34 -37.30 22.22
N GLY A 63 -1.15 -35.97 22.20
CA GLY A 63 0.09 -35.27 22.57
C GLY A 63 1.09 -35.12 21.45
N ASN A 64 0.74 -35.45 20.20
CA ASN A 64 1.60 -35.27 19.04
C ASN A 64 1.50 -33.84 18.50
N VAL A 65 2.62 -33.33 17.98
CA VAL A 65 2.67 -31.98 17.41
C VAL A 65 1.97 -31.98 16.06
N VAL A 66 0.87 -31.23 15.97
CA VAL A 66 0.07 -31.08 14.75
C VAL A 66 0.27 -29.73 14.09
N GLY A 67 0.93 -28.80 14.75
CA GLY A 67 1.24 -27.49 14.16
C GLY A 67 2.19 -26.65 14.99
N HIS A 68 2.79 -25.68 14.32
CA HIS A 68 3.58 -24.62 14.93
C HIS A 68 3.02 -23.27 14.46
N GLU A 69 2.62 -22.43 15.41
CA GLU A 69 2.29 -21.03 15.16
C GLU A 69 3.49 -20.17 15.57
N THR A 70 4.01 -19.36 14.65
CA THR A 70 4.99 -18.33 15.00
C THR A 70 4.34 -16.98 14.81
N SER A 71 4.25 -16.21 15.88
CA SER A 71 3.82 -14.82 15.84
C SER A 71 5.01 -13.92 16.16
N VAL A 72 5.23 -12.92 15.32
CA VAL A 72 6.30 -11.94 15.51
C VAL A 72 5.65 -10.56 15.54
N TYR A 73 5.77 -9.91 16.68
CA TYR A 73 5.40 -8.51 16.86
C TYR A 73 6.68 -7.67 16.86
N SER A 74 6.67 -6.55 16.15
CA SER A 74 7.80 -5.61 16.17
C SER A 74 7.29 -4.19 16.29
N GLU A 75 7.84 -3.46 17.24
CA GLU A 75 7.51 -2.07 17.50
C GLU A 75 8.79 -1.25 17.49
N THR A 76 8.78 -0.11 16.80
CA THR A 76 9.92 0.79 16.74
C THR A 76 9.52 2.13 17.33
N LEU A 77 10.16 2.51 18.43
CA LEU A 77 9.91 3.75 19.13
C LEU A 77 11.09 4.73 18.94
N PRO A 78 10.83 6.04 18.82
CA PRO A 78 11.87 7.06 18.93
C PRO A 78 12.45 7.06 20.36
N ALA A 79 13.76 7.27 20.52
CA ALA A 79 14.46 7.19 21.81
C ALA A 79 13.90 8.12 22.91
N ASP A 80 13.14 9.16 22.55
CA ASP A 80 12.63 10.17 23.48
C ASP A 80 11.17 9.95 23.94
N ALA A 81 10.58 8.77 23.68
CA ALA A 81 9.26 8.46 24.23
C ALA A 81 9.34 8.20 25.75
N PRO A 82 8.48 8.84 26.58
CA PRO A 82 8.52 8.65 28.03
C PRO A 82 8.22 7.19 28.39
N ALA A 83 9.16 6.58 29.13
CA ALA A 83 9.08 5.20 29.56
C ALA A 83 7.87 4.94 30.46
N SER A 84 6.82 4.32 29.93
CA SER A 84 5.90 3.54 30.74
C SER A 84 6.61 2.25 31.16
N GLN A 85 6.59 2.05 32.47
CA GLN A 85 7.32 1.04 33.21
C GLN A 85 6.90 -0.38 32.80
N GLU A 86 7.87 -1.21 32.46
CA GLU A 86 7.89 -2.60 32.92
C GLU A 86 9.34 -3.00 33.18
N LYS A 87 9.65 -3.24 34.46
CA LYS A 87 10.94 -3.71 34.94
C LYS A 87 11.10 -5.18 34.54
N GLY A 88 11.91 -5.44 33.53
CA GLY A 88 12.56 -6.73 33.29
C GLY A 88 14.07 -6.52 33.31
N GLU A 89 14.75 -7.08 34.31
CA GLU A 89 16.20 -6.94 34.51
C GLU A 89 16.99 -7.44 33.29
N LEU A 90 17.80 -6.54 32.72
CA LEU A 90 18.82 -6.85 31.72
C LEU A 90 19.97 -7.62 32.39
N LYS A 91 20.12 -8.92 32.10
CA LYS A 91 21.40 -9.63 32.28
C LYS A 91 22.17 -9.62 30.98
N ILE A 92 23.16 -8.73 30.90
CA ILE A 92 24.20 -8.75 29.86
C ILE A 92 25.28 -9.74 30.31
N PRO A 93 25.61 -10.80 29.55
CA PRO A 93 26.90 -11.43 29.67
C PRO A 93 27.91 -10.53 28.96
N LYS A 94 28.70 -9.79 29.76
CA LYS A 94 30.02 -9.32 29.30
C LYS A 94 30.89 -10.56 29.16
N ASP A 95 31.34 -10.88 27.95
CA ASP A 95 32.79 -10.93 27.69
C ASP A 95 33.17 -11.32 26.25
N LYS A 96 34.25 -10.66 25.84
CA LYS A 96 35.28 -11.06 24.87
C LYS A 96 35.04 -10.80 23.37
N THR A 97 35.32 -9.54 23.03
CA THR A 97 36.41 -9.10 22.14
C THR A 97 36.94 -10.13 21.12
N ALA A 98 36.64 -9.89 19.84
CA ALA A 98 37.56 -10.14 18.73
C ALA A 98 37.24 -9.17 17.56
N GLY A 99 38.25 -8.34 17.24
CA GLY A 99 38.60 -7.63 15.99
C GLY A 99 37.52 -7.17 14.98
N PRO A 100 37.56 -5.90 14.53
CA PRO A 100 36.78 -5.43 13.40
C PRO A 100 37.50 -5.78 12.09
N GLU A 101 37.06 -6.82 11.38
CA GLU A 101 37.31 -6.89 9.94
C GLU A 101 36.17 -6.19 9.22
N ALA A 102 36.51 -5.03 8.66
CA ALA A 102 35.66 -4.21 7.84
C ALA A 102 35.22 -4.98 6.59
N LEU A 103 34.03 -5.58 6.64
CA LEU A 103 33.21 -5.84 5.47
C LEU A 103 32.36 -4.61 5.20
N THR A 104 33.01 -3.55 4.69
CA THR A 104 32.31 -2.48 3.96
C THR A 104 31.84 -3.05 2.63
N SER A 105 30.72 -3.76 2.66
CA SER A 105 29.78 -3.73 1.55
C SER A 105 28.61 -2.86 1.98
N GLU A 106 28.86 -1.54 1.99
CA GLU A 106 27.79 -0.56 1.83
C GLU A 106 27.18 -0.81 0.45
N LYS A 107 26.28 -1.79 0.37
CA LYS A 107 25.33 -1.85 -0.73
C LYS A 107 24.43 -0.66 -0.50
N THR A 108 24.77 0.44 -1.16
CA THR A 108 23.94 1.62 -1.32
C THR A 108 22.55 1.12 -1.69
N VAL A 109 21.62 1.10 -0.72
CA VAL A 109 20.21 0.90 -1.01
C VAL A 109 19.83 2.14 -1.81
N GLU A 110 19.78 1.98 -3.14
CA GLU A 110 19.45 3.03 -4.08
C GLU A 110 18.18 3.73 -3.63
N LYS A 111 18.30 5.01 -3.26
CA LYS A 111 17.17 5.90 -2.96
C LYS A 111 16.13 5.97 -4.10
N SER A 112 16.39 5.41 -5.28
CA SER A 112 15.54 5.53 -6.47
C SER A 112 14.41 4.49 -6.58
N ALA A 113 14.41 3.43 -5.78
CA ALA A 113 13.37 2.39 -5.90
C ALA A 113 11.97 2.87 -5.46
N ASN A 114 11.92 3.85 -4.55
CA ASN A 114 10.69 4.30 -3.88
C ASN A 114 9.91 5.39 -4.64
N ASP A 115 10.50 5.94 -5.70
CA ASP A 115 9.91 7.04 -6.47
C ASP A 115 9.22 6.55 -7.76
N SER A 116 9.32 5.26 -8.08
CA SER A 116 8.80 4.71 -9.33
C SER A 116 8.12 3.35 -9.19
N PHE A 117 7.11 3.13 -10.03
CA PHE A 117 6.42 1.86 -10.18
C PHE A 117 6.19 1.55 -11.66
N LEU A 118 6.56 0.34 -12.10
CA LEU A 118 6.45 -0.12 -13.50
C LEU A 118 7.05 0.84 -14.55
N GLY A 119 8.15 1.52 -14.19
CA GLY A 119 8.84 2.47 -15.07
C GLY A 119 8.25 3.89 -15.05
N LEU A 120 7.17 4.13 -14.31
CA LEU A 120 6.58 5.46 -14.15
C LEU A 120 6.99 6.07 -12.81
N LYS A 121 7.30 7.37 -12.81
CA LYS A 121 7.67 8.14 -11.61
C LYS A 121 6.49 8.95 -11.09
N PHE A 122 6.26 8.90 -9.78
CA PHE A 122 5.20 9.68 -9.13
C PHE A 122 5.51 11.18 -9.22
N GLY A 123 4.47 12.00 -9.41
CA GLY A 123 4.59 13.46 -9.53
C GLY A 123 5.11 13.96 -10.88
N GLU A 124 5.57 13.09 -11.78
CA GLU A 124 5.93 13.43 -13.16
C GLU A 124 4.75 13.22 -14.12
N VAL A 125 4.77 13.87 -15.28
CA VAL A 125 3.75 13.68 -16.33
C VAL A 125 4.13 12.45 -17.16
N PRO A 126 3.36 11.34 -17.11
CA PRO A 126 3.69 10.15 -17.88
C PRO A 126 3.43 10.37 -19.37
N ALA A 127 4.12 9.60 -20.22
CA ALA A 127 3.84 9.61 -21.65
C ALA A 127 2.39 9.18 -21.93
N GLY A 128 1.70 9.91 -22.80
CA GLY A 128 0.28 9.65 -23.13
C GLY A 128 -0.72 10.32 -22.19
N ALA A 129 -0.28 11.16 -21.25
CA ALA A 129 -1.17 11.85 -20.31
C ALA A 129 -2.15 12.83 -20.96
N GLU A 130 -1.89 13.26 -22.20
CA GLU A 130 -2.81 14.05 -23.01
C GLU A 130 -4.06 13.26 -23.43
N LYS A 131 -3.98 11.93 -23.46
CA LYS A 131 -5.09 11.02 -23.79
C LYS A 131 -5.82 10.51 -22.55
N ALA A 132 -5.59 11.12 -21.39
CA ALA A 132 -6.18 10.66 -20.15
C ALA A 132 -7.69 10.94 -20.13
N GLU A 133 -8.46 9.88 -19.87
CA GLU A 133 -9.91 9.86 -19.89
C GLU A 133 -10.48 9.99 -18.48
N ASP A 134 -11.71 10.50 -18.36
CA ASP A 134 -12.41 10.56 -17.09
C ASP A 134 -12.85 9.16 -16.65
N VAL A 135 -12.68 8.84 -15.36
CA VAL A 135 -13.03 7.53 -14.79
C VAL A 135 -14.38 7.62 -14.10
N PRO A 136 -15.37 6.79 -14.49
CA PRO A 136 -16.64 6.74 -13.77
C PRO A 136 -16.44 6.28 -12.32
N GLY A 137 -16.91 7.09 -11.36
CA GLY A 137 -16.76 6.85 -9.93
C GLY A 137 -15.52 7.50 -9.28
N GLU A 138 -14.50 7.86 -10.06
CA GLU A 138 -13.28 8.50 -9.57
C GLU A 138 -13.15 9.90 -10.18
N THR A 139 -13.90 10.86 -9.62
CA THR A 139 -13.95 12.23 -10.21
C THR A 139 -12.68 13.05 -10.00
N ALA A 140 -11.76 12.57 -9.16
CA ALA A 140 -10.54 13.30 -8.80
C ALA A 140 -9.35 13.00 -9.70
N LEU A 141 -9.41 11.95 -10.52
CA LEU A 141 -8.28 11.50 -11.33
C LEU A 141 -8.73 11.16 -12.75
N LYS A 142 -7.79 11.29 -13.69
CA LYS A 142 -7.95 10.82 -15.07
C LYS A 142 -7.14 9.55 -15.25
N MET A 143 -7.62 8.61 -16.06
CA MET A 143 -6.94 7.34 -16.32
C MET A 143 -6.31 7.30 -17.70
N ILE A 144 -5.16 6.64 -17.78
CA ILE A 144 -4.41 6.36 -18.98
C ILE A 144 -4.14 4.86 -19.00
N LYS A 145 -4.48 4.17 -20.08
CA LYS A 145 -4.01 2.80 -20.33
C LYS A 145 -2.61 2.87 -20.92
N PHE A 146 -1.66 2.14 -20.35
CA PHE A 146 -0.27 2.13 -20.83
C PHE A 146 0.27 0.69 -20.92
N THR A 147 1.48 0.55 -21.48
CA THR A 147 2.20 -0.73 -21.51
C THR A 147 3.58 -0.53 -20.90
N PRO A 148 3.91 -1.16 -19.76
CA PRO A 148 5.22 -1.02 -19.16
C PRO A 148 6.29 -1.72 -19.99
N GLU A 149 7.54 -1.26 -19.90
CA GLU A 149 8.68 -1.90 -20.55
C GLU A 149 8.88 -3.35 -20.06
N LYS A 150 8.67 -3.57 -18.76
CA LYS A 150 8.71 -4.89 -18.13
C LYS A 150 7.34 -5.23 -17.59
N LYS A 151 6.64 -6.11 -18.30
CA LYS A 151 5.34 -6.65 -17.87
C LYS A 151 5.52 -7.61 -16.70
N LEU A 152 4.57 -7.57 -15.77
CA LEU A 152 4.46 -8.57 -14.73
C LEU A 152 3.82 -9.83 -15.32
N LYS A 153 4.36 -11.00 -14.98
CA LYS A 153 3.81 -12.28 -15.44
C LYS A 153 2.40 -12.46 -14.87
N GLY A 154 1.44 -12.77 -15.75
CA GLY A 154 0.03 -12.95 -15.39
C GLY A 154 -0.80 -11.66 -15.37
N PHE A 155 -0.20 -10.49 -15.61
CA PHE A 155 -0.92 -9.21 -15.63
C PHE A 155 -1.17 -8.74 -17.08
N ASP A 156 -2.44 -8.52 -17.39
CA ASP A 156 -2.91 -8.21 -18.74
C ASP A 156 -3.01 -6.72 -19.00
N GLU A 157 -3.38 -5.93 -17.98
CA GLU A 157 -3.74 -4.53 -18.14
C GLU A 157 -3.05 -3.63 -17.12
N TYR A 158 -2.69 -2.43 -17.57
CA TYR A 158 -1.92 -1.46 -16.80
C TYR A 158 -2.53 -0.08 -16.97
N PHE A 159 -2.75 0.58 -15.84
CA PHE A 159 -3.41 1.88 -15.77
C PHE A 159 -2.56 2.85 -14.97
N ALA A 160 -2.43 4.07 -15.47
CA ALA A 160 -1.85 5.20 -14.77
C ALA A 160 -2.97 6.22 -14.50
N PHE A 161 -3.06 6.71 -13.29
CA PHE A 161 -4.00 7.73 -12.87
C PHE A 161 -3.24 9.03 -12.63
N VAL A 162 -3.71 10.09 -13.28
CA VAL A 162 -3.08 11.41 -13.26
C VAL A 162 -4.03 12.47 -12.74
N SER A 163 -3.46 13.55 -12.21
CA SER A 163 -4.22 14.72 -11.77
C SER A 163 -4.98 15.37 -12.95
N PRO A 164 -6.14 16.01 -12.70
CA PRO A 164 -7.00 16.51 -13.77
C PRO A 164 -6.43 17.75 -14.47
N LYS A 165 -5.70 18.61 -13.75
CA LYS A 165 -5.16 19.88 -14.26
C LYS A 165 -3.69 19.70 -14.66
N THR A 166 -2.83 19.23 -13.76
CA THR A 166 -1.39 19.14 -14.02
C THR A 166 -0.94 17.87 -14.74
N ARG A 167 -1.81 16.86 -14.86
CA ARG A 167 -1.52 15.56 -15.50
C ARG A 167 -0.35 14.80 -14.86
N LYS A 168 -0.03 15.11 -13.61
CA LYS A 168 1.02 14.45 -12.84
C LYS A 168 0.53 13.09 -12.35
N LEU A 169 1.42 12.10 -12.35
CA LEU A 169 1.13 10.74 -11.91
C LEU A 169 0.84 10.70 -10.41
N VAL A 170 -0.31 10.11 -10.07
CA VAL A 170 -0.79 9.93 -8.69
C VAL A 170 -0.79 8.46 -8.30
N LYS A 171 -1.26 7.59 -9.20
CA LYS A 171 -1.49 6.17 -8.91
C LYS A 171 -1.22 5.33 -10.14
N VAL A 172 -0.70 4.12 -9.94
CA VAL A 172 -0.45 3.13 -11.00
C VAL A 172 -1.07 1.81 -10.59
N CYS A 173 -1.73 1.12 -11.52
CA CYS A 173 -2.34 -0.18 -11.29
C CYS A 173 -1.83 -1.18 -12.33
N ALA A 174 -1.55 -2.40 -11.88
CA ALA A 174 -1.42 -3.58 -12.73
C ALA A 174 -2.56 -4.54 -12.36
N CYS A 175 -3.29 -5.00 -13.37
CA CYS A 175 -4.48 -5.82 -13.20
C CYS A 175 -4.37 -7.13 -14.00
N ALA A 176 -4.70 -8.24 -13.35
CA ALA A 176 -4.81 -9.56 -13.93
C ALA A 176 -6.28 -9.99 -13.91
N ARG A 177 -6.78 -10.48 -15.04
CA ARG A 177 -8.17 -10.96 -15.12
C ARG A 177 -8.37 -12.29 -14.41
N GLU A 178 -7.33 -13.11 -14.39
CA GLU A 178 -7.30 -14.40 -13.71
C GLU A 178 -6.57 -14.30 -12.37
N GLU A 179 -6.94 -15.16 -11.44
CA GLU A 179 -6.25 -15.28 -10.16
C GLU A 179 -4.83 -15.77 -10.40
N ILE A 180 -3.86 -15.00 -9.91
CA ILE A 180 -2.47 -15.44 -9.90
C ILE A 180 -2.30 -16.39 -8.73
N ALA A 181 -2.18 -17.69 -9.03
CA ALA A 181 -2.05 -18.72 -8.01
C ALA A 181 -0.72 -18.58 -7.23
N PRO A 182 -0.71 -18.95 -5.93
CA PRO A 182 0.53 -19.06 -5.18
C PRO A 182 1.40 -20.20 -5.73
N ASP A 183 2.71 -19.98 -5.76
CA ASP A 183 3.68 -20.98 -6.23
C ASP A 183 3.72 -22.23 -5.34
N SER A 184 3.23 -22.17 -4.10
CA SER A 184 3.21 -23.28 -3.14
C SER A 184 2.20 -23.08 -2.01
N PHE A 185 1.45 -24.12 -1.64
CA PHE A 185 0.56 -24.09 -0.48
C PHE A 185 1.35 -23.87 0.82
N GLY A 186 0.89 -22.93 1.65
CA GLY A 186 1.47 -22.64 2.98
C GLY A 186 2.67 -21.69 2.99
N ARG A 187 3.13 -21.21 1.82
CA ARG A 187 4.14 -20.16 1.73
C ARG A 187 3.50 -18.81 1.42
N ARG A 188 4.21 -17.74 1.75
CA ARG A 188 3.78 -16.38 1.42
C ARG A 188 3.69 -16.25 -0.10
N HIS A 189 2.69 -15.51 -0.57
CA HIS A 189 2.46 -15.36 -2.00
C HIS A 189 3.67 -14.68 -2.68
N TYR A 190 4.17 -15.24 -3.79
CA TYR A 190 5.41 -14.78 -4.42
C TYR A 190 5.37 -13.30 -4.83
N LEU A 191 4.21 -12.79 -5.25
CA LEU A 191 4.03 -11.36 -5.54
C LEU A 191 4.23 -10.48 -4.31
N VAL A 192 3.80 -10.94 -3.13
CA VAL A 192 4.02 -10.23 -1.88
C VAL A 192 5.50 -10.25 -1.54
N GLU A 193 6.15 -11.42 -1.61
CA GLU A 193 7.59 -11.55 -1.37
C GLU A 193 8.42 -10.70 -2.34
N ALA A 194 8.03 -10.63 -3.62
CA ALA A 194 8.69 -9.81 -4.63
C ALA A 194 8.57 -8.30 -4.32
N LEU A 195 7.42 -7.85 -3.83
CA LEU A 195 7.23 -6.47 -3.40
C LEU A 195 8.04 -6.15 -2.14
N GLU A 196 8.04 -7.04 -1.15
CA GLU A 196 8.85 -6.90 0.06
C GLU A 196 10.35 -6.86 -0.27
N SER A 197 10.80 -7.74 -1.17
CA SER A 197 12.19 -7.77 -1.63
C SER A 197 12.59 -6.50 -2.38
N ARG A 198 11.69 -5.96 -3.21
CA ARG A 198 11.92 -4.73 -3.97
C ARG A 198 12.05 -3.51 -3.06
N TYR A 199 11.17 -3.38 -2.06
CA TYR A 199 11.06 -2.17 -1.24
C TYR A 199 11.77 -2.27 0.11
N GLY A 200 12.18 -3.47 0.53
CA GLY A 200 12.81 -3.69 1.83
C GLY A 200 11.87 -3.47 3.02
N VAL A 201 10.56 -3.50 2.79
CA VAL A 201 9.51 -3.26 3.80
C VAL A 201 8.58 -4.46 3.85
N PRO A 202 8.24 -5.00 5.04
CA PRO A 202 7.29 -6.10 5.14
C PRO A 202 5.87 -5.65 4.81
N ALA A 203 5.14 -6.47 4.05
CA ALA A 203 3.74 -6.22 3.75
C ALA A 203 2.86 -6.61 4.94
N ARG A 204 1.88 -5.76 5.26
CA ARG A 204 0.88 -5.98 6.29
C ARG A 204 -0.40 -6.52 5.66
N LEU A 205 -0.98 -7.55 6.25
CA LEU A 205 -2.26 -8.07 5.81
C LEU A 205 -3.38 -7.15 6.31
N ALA A 206 -4.05 -6.47 5.38
CA ALA A 206 -5.11 -5.51 5.67
C ALA A 206 -6.51 -6.13 5.66
N SER A 207 -6.71 -7.22 4.89
CA SER A 207 -7.97 -7.97 4.89
C SER A 207 -7.73 -9.44 4.56
N TRP A 208 -8.41 -10.31 5.29
CA TRP A 208 -8.41 -11.75 5.04
C TRP A 208 -9.56 -12.18 4.11
N ILE A 209 -10.66 -11.42 4.07
CA ILE A 209 -11.83 -11.72 3.23
C ILE A 209 -11.51 -11.47 1.76
N ARG A 210 -10.75 -10.40 1.50
CA ARG A 210 -10.09 -10.14 0.22
C ARG A 210 -8.62 -10.13 0.54
N PRO A 211 -7.81 -11.11 0.12
CA PRO A 211 -6.41 -11.25 0.52
C PRO A 211 -5.60 -10.03 0.05
N LEU A 212 -5.62 -8.98 0.87
CA LEU A 212 -5.14 -7.64 0.57
C LEU A 212 -3.95 -7.34 1.47
N TYR A 213 -2.81 -7.11 0.86
CA TYR A 213 -1.60 -6.73 1.56
C TYR A 213 -1.25 -5.27 1.22
N VAL A 214 -0.67 -4.55 2.19
CA VAL A 214 -0.26 -3.16 2.06
C VAL A 214 1.18 -3.01 2.51
N LEU A 215 1.98 -2.26 1.74
CA LEU A 215 3.36 -1.90 2.03
C LEU A 215 3.45 -0.38 2.10
N ASP A 216 3.90 0.13 3.24
CA ASP A 216 4.17 1.57 3.44
C ASP A 216 5.63 1.84 3.06
N ILE A 217 5.86 2.23 1.81
CA ILE A 217 7.21 2.26 1.21
C ILE A 217 7.96 3.54 1.59
N ALA A 218 7.23 4.65 1.69
CA ALA A 218 7.74 5.94 2.11
C ALA A 218 6.60 6.74 2.78
N PRO A 219 6.90 7.86 3.48
CA PRO A 219 5.85 8.75 3.94
C PRO A 219 4.92 9.12 2.78
N ASN A 220 3.61 8.99 2.98
CA ASN A 220 2.58 9.28 1.96
C ASN A 220 2.67 8.41 0.70
N ARG A 221 3.36 7.26 0.70
CA ARG A 221 3.41 6.35 -0.45
C ARG A 221 3.20 4.91 -0.04
N GLY A 222 2.29 4.26 -0.75
CA GLY A 222 1.92 2.89 -0.51
C GLY A 222 1.92 2.05 -1.77
N VAL A 223 2.11 0.75 -1.57
CA VAL A 223 1.71 -0.27 -2.53
C VAL A 223 0.73 -1.22 -1.86
N SER A 224 -0.33 -1.58 -2.54
CA SER A 224 -1.26 -2.62 -2.13
C SER A 224 -1.35 -3.70 -3.19
N ILE A 225 -1.62 -4.92 -2.74
CA ILE A 225 -1.85 -6.06 -3.61
C ILE A 225 -3.06 -6.83 -3.09
N CYS A 226 -4.08 -6.94 -3.92
CA CYS A 226 -5.21 -7.84 -3.70
C CYS A 226 -5.01 -9.08 -4.56
N LEU A 227 -4.91 -10.25 -3.93
CA LEU A 227 -4.55 -11.49 -4.62
C LEU A 227 -5.73 -12.16 -5.34
N SER A 228 -6.94 -12.00 -4.83
CA SER A 228 -8.16 -12.56 -5.43
C SER A 228 -9.38 -11.69 -5.11
N ASN A 229 -10.40 -11.77 -5.98
CA ASN A 229 -11.64 -11.01 -5.87
C ASN A 229 -11.40 -9.50 -5.66
N ALA A 230 -10.43 -8.95 -6.37
CA ALA A 230 -10.11 -7.54 -6.28
C ALA A 230 -11.31 -6.70 -6.77
N SER A 231 -11.86 -7.02 -7.93
CA SER A 231 -13.01 -6.34 -8.53
C SER A 231 -13.85 -7.28 -9.40
N SER A 232 -14.95 -6.78 -9.98
CA SER A 232 -15.78 -7.54 -10.92
C SER A 232 -15.04 -8.06 -12.16
N ASP A 233 -13.97 -7.38 -12.57
CA ASP A 233 -13.28 -7.64 -13.84
C ASP A 233 -11.85 -8.17 -13.65
N TYR A 234 -11.34 -8.17 -12.42
CA TYR A 234 -9.98 -8.57 -12.10
C TYR A 234 -9.91 -9.31 -10.77
N GLU A 235 -9.25 -10.45 -10.79
CA GLU A 235 -8.98 -11.24 -9.60
C GLU A 235 -7.80 -10.67 -8.82
N THR A 236 -6.67 -10.41 -9.50
CA THR A 236 -5.46 -9.89 -8.86
C THR A 236 -5.17 -8.46 -9.31
N VAL A 237 -4.97 -7.55 -8.36
CA VAL A 237 -4.63 -6.13 -8.63
C VAL A 237 -3.49 -5.69 -7.73
N ILE A 238 -2.46 -5.10 -8.33
CA ILE A 238 -1.39 -4.38 -7.61
C ILE A 238 -1.56 -2.89 -7.89
N THR A 239 -1.58 -2.11 -6.82
CA THR A 239 -1.77 -0.66 -6.87
C THR A 239 -0.63 0.03 -6.15
N ALA A 240 -0.02 1.02 -6.78
CA ALA A 240 0.98 1.91 -6.16
C ALA A 240 0.46 3.34 -6.20
N TRP A 241 0.62 4.12 -5.12
CA TRP A 241 0.10 5.48 -5.04
C TRP A 241 0.98 6.42 -4.21
N ASP A 242 0.76 7.71 -4.44
CA ASP A 242 1.32 8.82 -3.66
C ASP A 242 0.17 9.70 -3.12
N ASP A 243 -0.02 9.69 -1.79
CA ASP A 243 -1.07 10.42 -1.08
C ASP A 243 -0.90 11.94 -1.18
N GLU A 244 0.34 12.43 -1.28
CA GLU A 244 0.60 13.85 -1.46
C GLU A 244 0.15 14.29 -2.86
N ALA A 245 0.50 13.51 -3.88
CA ALA A 245 0.04 13.72 -5.24
C ALA A 245 -1.49 13.62 -5.35
N ALA A 246 -2.11 12.68 -4.64
CA ALA A 246 -3.57 12.54 -4.59
C ALA A 246 -4.25 13.75 -3.94
N ARG A 247 -3.68 14.26 -2.85
CA ARG A 247 -4.19 15.47 -2.17
C ARG A 247 -4.09 16.71 -3.08
N LEU A 248 -2.98 16.85 -3.82
CA LEU A 248 -2.82 17.93 -4.80
C LEU A 248 -3.85 17.81 -5.94
N ALA A 249 -4.07 16.61 -6.48
CA ALA A 249 -5.08 16.37 -7.51
C ALA A 249 -6.50 16.73 -7.01
N ALA A 250 -6.83 16.41 -5.76
CA ALA A 250 -8.10 16.80 -5.15
C ALA A 250 -8.25 18.33 -4.99
N SER A 251 -7.15 19.04 -4.69
CA SER A 251 -7.12 20.50 -4.66
C SER A 251 -7.36 21.10 -6.06
N GLU A 252 -6.67 20.58 -7.07
CA GLU A 252 -6.85 21.00 -8.48
C GLU A 252 -8.30 20.84 -8.93
N LEU A 253 -8.94 19.73 -8.58
CA LEU A 253 -10.35 19.51 -8.92
C LEU A 253 -11.27 20.55 -8.28
N ARG A 254 -11.03 20.91 -7.02
CA ARG A 254 -11.83 21.93 -6.32
C ARG A 254 -11.67 23.29 -6.99
N GLU A 255 -10.43 23.69 -7.31
CA GLU A 255 -10.17 24.93 -8.05
C GLU A 255 -10.93 24.96 -9.39
N MET A 256 -10.88 23.87 -10.16
CA MET A 256 -11.60 23.77 -11.43
C MET A 256 -13.11 23.89 -11.26
N ARG A 257 -13.68 23.31 -10.18
CA ARG A 257 -15.11 23.43 -9.88
C ARG A 257 -15.49 24.86 -9.48
N ASP A 258 -14.66 25.52 -8.67
CA ASP A 258 -14.91 26.89 -8.23
C ASP A 258 -14.76 27.90 -9.38
N GLU A 259 -13.83 27.66 -10.30
CA GLU A 259 -13.70 28.43 -11.55
C GLU A 259 -14.91 28.21 -12.48
N ALA A 260 -15.34 26.96 -12.67
CA ALA A 260 -16.51 26.64 -13.47
C ALA A 260 -17.80 27.26 -12.88
N PHE A 261 -17.94 27.22 -11.56
CA PHE A 261 -19.08 27.83 -10.87
C PHE A 261 -19.08 29.35 -11.05
N ARG A 262 -17.94 30.02 -10.86
CA ARG A 262 -17.81 31.47 -11.08
C ARG A 262 -18.18 31.85 -12.52
N LYS A 263 -17.65 31.14 -13.51
CA LYS A 263 -17.97 31.37 -14.93
C LYS A 263 -19.46 31.20 -15.22
N ALA A 264 -20.10 30.17 -14.67
CA ALA A 264 -21.54 29.95 -14.86
C ALA A 264 -22.39 31.05 -14.21
N VAL A 265 -21.97 31.60 -13.07
CA VAL A 265 -22.63 32.74 -12.43
C VAL A 265 -22.48 34.01 -13.27
N GLU A 266 -21.29 34.27 -13.82
CA GLU A 266 -21.04 35.40 -14.72
C GLU A 266 -21.84 35.28 -16.02
N GLU A 267 -21.80 34.13 -16.69
CA GLU A 267 -22.59 33.86 -17.90
C GLU A 267 -24.09 34.04 -17.67
N ARG A 268 -24.59 33.60 -16.50
CA ARG A 268 -25.98 33.84 -16.11
C ARG A 268 -26.27 35.32 -15.88
N ALA A 269 -25.37 36.06 -15.22
CA ALA A 269 -25.55 37.49 -14.98
C ALA A 269 -25.59 38.28 -16.29
N ASP A 270 -24.74 37.91 -17.25
CA ASP A 270 -24.72 38.52 -18.57
C ASP A 270 -25.97 38.18 -19.38
N ALA A 271 -26.42 36.92 -19.36
CA ALA A 271 -27.70 36.52 -19.98
C ALA A 271 -28.90 37.26 -19.39
N VAL A 272 -28.92 37.50 -18.07
CA VAL A 272 -29.97 38.30 -17.42
C VAL A 272 -29.91 39.76 -17.85
N LYS A 273 -28.72 40.36 -17.95
CA LYS A 273 -28.56 41.74 -18.45
C LYS A 273 -28.99 41.87 -19.90
N GLU A 274 -28.61 40.92 -20.75
CA GLU A 274 -29.00 40.89 -22.17
C GLU A 274 -30.52 40.78 -22.31
N ALA A 275 -31.15 39.85 -21.57
CA ALA A 275 -32.59 39.72 -21.55
C ALA A 275 -33.30 40.98 -21.03
N ALA A 276 -32.77 41.62 -19.97
CA ALA A 276 -33.31 42.85 -19.41
C ALA A 276 -33.21 44.04 -20.37
N GLY A 277 -32.15 44.12 -21.19
CA GLY A 277 -32.01 45.16 -22.21
C GLY A 277 -32.89 44.95 -23.45
N ALA A 278 -33.43 43.74 -23.65
CA ALA A 278 -34.33 43.41 -24.75
C ALA A 278 -35.81 43.70 -24.43
N PHE A 279 -36.18 43.84 -23.16
CA PHE A 279 -37.51 44.26 -22.70
C PHE A 279 -37.62 45.79 -22.60
#